data_AF-A0A842NQG3-F1
#
_entry.id   AF-A0A842NQG3-F1
#
_cell.length_a   1.000
_cell.length_b   1.000
_cell.length_c   1.000
_cell.angle_alpha   90.00
_cell.angle_beta   90.00
_cell.angle_gamma   90.00
#
_symmetry.space_group_name_H-M   'P 1'
#
loop_
_entity.id
_entity.type
_entity.pdbx_description
1 polymer ?
#
loop_
_entity_poly.entity_id
_entity_poly.type
_entity_poly.pdbx_seq_one_letter_code
_entity_poly.pdbx_strand_id
1 'polypeptide(L)'
;MAVCSKCGNKVFTGKYLEIDDKITCFNCIPTGKKLSVDPNIVRSIDWIYDETYDLSKLTAKQKKDFKDHRIPATFPVAVSVILYFLTLGIFHLIYFGIKHGQLPKIKSNDFGTGKAIGFMFIPFFNFYWQFMFWVRLANRINLQHRLRGREPPIPKVLIIVTLILGFIPVVAYATFVLAPIMIGFIQHGINTLVKEQE
;
A
#
# COMPACT_ATOMS: atom_id res chain seq x y z
N MET A 1 -1.28 17.22 -3.59
CA MET A 1 0.14 17.63 -3.71
C MET A 1 0.28 19.08 -3.29
N ALA A 2 1.04 19.36 -2.24
CA ALA A 2 1.46 20.72 -1.95
C ALA A 2 2.54 21.11 -2.96
N VAL A 3 2.30 22.16 -3.73
CA VAL A 3 3.34 22.80 -4.54
C VAL A 3 3.88 23.93 -3.70
N CYS A 4 5.20 23.99 -3.53
CA CYS A 4 5.78 25.16 -2.89
C CYS A 4 5.49 26.36 -3.79
N SER A 5 4.70 27.32 -3.31
CA SER A 5 4.27 28.50 -4.07
C SER A 5 5.43 29.36 -4.59
N LYS A 6 6.64 29.17 -4.04
CA LYS A 6 7.84 29.92 -4.44
C LYS A 6 8.75 29.22 -5.43
N CYS A 7 9.11 27.96 -5.18
CA CYS A 7 10.04 27.27 -6.07
C CYS A 7 9.34 26.50 -7.18
N GLY A 8 8.00 26.47 -7.20
CA GLY A 8 7.21 25.73 -8.20
C GLY A 8 7.39 24.21 -8.14
N ASN A 9 8.30 23.72 -7.29
CA ASN A 9 8.58 22.30 -7.16
C ASN A 9 7.44 21.61 -6.43
N LYS A 10 7.02 20.48 -7.01
CA LYS A 10 6.11 19.54 -6.36
C LYS A 10 6.82 19.02 -5.12
N VAL A 11 6.27 19.31 -3.94
CA VAL A 11 6.91 18.82 -2.72
C VAL A 11 6.50 17.36 -2.57
N PHE A 12 7.45 16.47 -2.85
CA PHE A 12 7.27 15.04 -2.65
C PHE A 12 7.26 14.75 -1.16
N THR A 13 6.21 14.08 -0.72
CA THR A 13 5.99 13.52 0.62
C THR A 13 7.16 12.60 0.99
N GLY A 14 8.18 13.14 1.65
CA GLY A 14 9.37 12.37 2.04
C GLY A 14 10.63 13.16 2.36
N LYS A 15 10.69 14.48 2.07
CA LYS A 15 11.81 15.36 2.46
C LYS A 15 11.34 16.56 3.27
N TYR A 16 10.79 16.30 4.44
CA TYR A 16 10.51 17.35 5.42
C TYR A 16 11.23 17.04 6.72
N LEU A 17 11.75 18.08 7.36
CA LEU A 17 12.11 18.05 8.77
C LEU A 17 10.96 18.72 9.52
N GLU A 18 10.41 18.00 10.49
CA GLU A 18 9.49 18.54 11.48
C GLU A 18 10.34 19.12 12.60
N ILE A 19 10.34 20.45 12.71
CA ILE A 19 11.02 21.19 13.79
C ILE A 19 9.97 22.15 14.34
N ASP A 20 9.62 22.01 15.62
CA ASP A 20 8.66 22.87 16.33
C ASP A 20 7.30 23.05 15.62
N ASP A 21 6.62 21.93 15.29
CA ASP A 21 5.31 21.90 14.61
C ASP A 21 5.29 22.56 13.22
N LYS A 22 6.45 22.72 12.58
CA LYS A 22 6.58 23.35 11.26
C LYS A 22 7.27 22.43 10.28
N ILE A 23 6.65 22.31 9.11
CA ILE A 23 7.10 21.43 8.02
C ILE A 23 7.93 22.25 7.03
N THR A 24 9.23 22.01 7.02
CA THR A 24 10.16 22.78 6.16
C THR A 24 10.59 21.95 4.95
N CYS A 25 10.49 22.49 3.73
CA CYS A 25 10.99 21.82 2.52
C CYS A 25 12.52 21.88 2.51
N PHE A 26 13.16 20.72 2.34
CA PHE A 26 14.63 20.59 2.35
C PHE A 26 15.34 21.50 1.33
N ASN A 27 14.76 21.66 0.14
CA ASN A 27 15.33 22.53 -0.90
C ASN A 27 15.14 24.04 -0.62
N CYS A 28 14.35 24.41 0.38
CA CYS A 28 14.17 25.81 0.82
C CYS A 28 14.97 26.15 2.08
N ILE A 29 15.71 25.20 2.66
CA ILE A 29 16.58 25.41 3.83
C ILE A 29 17.56 26.58 3.64
N PRO A 30 18.28 26.74 2.51
CA PRO A 30 19.21 27.86 2.36
C PRO A 30 18.52 29.23 2.29
N THR A 31 17.21 29.28 2.01
CA THR A 31 16.45 30.54 1.93
C THR A 31 15.83 30.98 3.26
N GLY A 32 15.97 30.19 4.33
CA GLY A 32 15.48 30.52 5.68
C GLY A 32 13.95 30.72 5.81
N LYS A 33 13.17 30.41 4.77
CA LYS A 33 11.72 30.69 4.74
C LYS A 33 10.90 29.45 5.02
N LYS A 34 10.09 29.55 6.08
CA LYS A 34 9.21 28.51 6.62
C LYS A 34 8.06 28.23 5.65
N LEU A 35 7.77 26.96 5.39
CA LEU A 35 6.53 26.53 4.76
C LEU A 35 5.51 26.31 5.87
N SER A 36 4.36 26.99 5.78
CA SER A 36 3.21 26.73 6.66
C SER A 36 2.35 25.65 6.01
N VAL A 37 2.76 24.38 6.13
CA VAL A 37 1.82 23.28 5.92
C VAL A 37 1.19 23.00 7.27
N ASP A 38 -0.14 23.06 7.34
CA ASP A 38 -0.87 22.74 8.57
C ASP A 38 -0.54 21.28 9.00
N PRO A 39 0.04 21.07 10.19
CA PRO A 39 0.41 19.74 10.67
C PRO A 39 -0.79 18.78 10.79
N ASN A 40 -2.01 19.30 10.96
CA ASN A 40 -3.23 18.48 10.96
C ASN A 40 -3.49 17.83 9.60
N ILE A 41 -3.13 18.51 8.50
CA ILE A 41 -3.27 17.95 7.15
C ILE A 41 -2.31 16.77 6.96
N VAL A 42 -1.08 16.86 7.47
CA VAL A 42 -0.09 15.79 7.33
C VAL A 42 -0.47 14.55 8.15
N ARG A 43 -0.89 14.74 9.40
CA ARG A 43 -1.46 13.62 10.19
C ARG A 43 -2.64 12.98 9.48
N SER A 44 -3.52 13.77 8.85
CA SER A 44 -4.70 13.21 8.16
C SER A 44 -4.36 12.22 7.05
N ILE A 45 -3.24 12.42 6.33
CA ILE A 45 -2.82 11.54 5.23
C ILE A 45 -2.30 10.20 5.76
N ASP A 46 -1.72 10.18 6.96
CA ASP A 46 -1.27 8.95 7.60
C ASP A 46 -2.42 8.02 8.01
N TRP A 47 -3.65 8.50 8.08
CA TRP A 47 -4.84 7.67 8.34
C TRP A 47 -5.62 7.30 7.09
N ILE A 48 -5.16 7.66 5.88
CA ILE A 48 -5.95 7.48 4.65
C ILE A 48 -6.35 6.02 4.34
N TYR A 49 -5.55 5.06 4.80
CA TYR A 49 -5.83 3.62 4.63
C TYR A 49 -6.81 3.05 5.67
N ASP A 50 -7.17 3.84 6.69
CA ASP A 50 -8.17 3.46 7.67
C ASP A 50 -9.55 3.42 7.02
N GLU A 51 -10.34 2.39 7.34
CA GLU A 51 -11.68 2.21 6.79
C GLU A 51 -12.65 3.31 7.23
N THR A 52 -12.40 3.90 8.39
CA THR A 52 -13.17 5.00 8.98
C THR A 52 -12.81 6.36 8.39
N TYR A 53 -11.71 6.47 7.63
CA TYR A 53 -11.28 7.73 7.07
C TYR A 53 -12.27 8.25 6.02
N ASP A 54 -12.80 9.44 6.24
CA ASP A 54 -13.75 10.07 5.33
C ASP A 54 -13.06 10.59 4.05
N LEU A 55 -13.29 9.88 2.94
CA LEU A 55 -12.77 10.24 1.62
C LEU A 55 -13.42 11.51 1.03
N SER A 56 -14.50 12.03 1.61
CA SER A 56 -15.11 13.31 1.19
C SER A 56 -14.14 14.48 1.37
N LYS A 57 -13.25 14.39 2.38
CA LYS A 57 -12.23 15.39 2.71
C LYS A 57 -11.13 15.53 1.66
N LEU A 58 -11.01 14.57 0.73
CA LEU A 58 -10.03 14.64 -0.35
C LEU A 58 -10.48 15.59 -1.46
N THR A 59 -9.58 16.48 -1.87
CA THR A 59 -9.82 17.34 -3.05
C THR A 59 -10.01 16.49 -4.32
N ALA A 60 -10.76 17.00 -5.31
CA ALA A 60 -10.97 16.31 -6.57
C ALA A 60 -9.64 15.93 -7.27
N LYS A 61 -8.63 16.79 -7.16
CA LYS A 61 -7.27 16.53 -7.67
C LYS A 61 -6.61 15.36 -6.94
N GLN A 62 -6.64 15.32 -5.61
CA GLN A 62 -6.09 14.19 -4.85
C GLN A 62 -6.81 12.88 -5.17
N LYS A 63 -8.15 12.91 -5.29
CA LYS A 63 -8.92 11.71 -5.68
C LYS A 63 -8.49 11.21 -7.05
N LYS A 64 -8.29 12.10 -8.02
CA LYS A 64 -7.80 11.73 -9.36
C LYS A 64 -6.39 11.13 -9.28
N ASP A 65 -5.47 11.81 -8.60
CA ASP A 65 -4.08 11.34 -8.45
C ASP A 65 -4.00 9.98 -7.71
N PHE A 66 -4.87 9.75 -6.72
CA PHE A 66 -4.89 8.50 -5.94
C PHE A 66 -5.61 7.35 -6.64
N LYS A 67 -6.47 7.61 -7.62
CA LYS A 67 -7.12 6.57 -8.43
C LYS A 67 -6.20 5.97 -9.49
N ASP A 68 -5.16 6.71 -9.87
CA ASP A 68 -4.23 6.33 -10.91
C ASP A 68 -3.34 5.15 -10.47
N HIS A 69 -3.57 3.98 -11.06
CA HIS A 69 -2.75 2.78 -10.87
C HIS A 69 -2.27 2.24 -12.21
N ARG A 70 -1.09 1.61 -12.21
CA ARG A 70 -0.38 1.13 -13.40
C ARG A 70 -0.42 -0.39 -13.52
N ILE A 71 -1.53 -1.01 -13.12
CA ILE A 71 -1.69 -2.46 -13.18
C ILE A 71 -2.16 -2.83 -14.59
N PRO A 72 -1.34 -3.54 -15.40
CA PRO A 72 -1.58 -3.62 -16.84
C PRO A 72 -2.61 -4.67 -17.27
N ALA A 73 -2.79 -5.73 -16.48
CA ALA A 73 -3.59 -6.89 -16.89
C ALA A 73 -4.13 -7.67 -15.69
N THR A 74 -5.26 -8.34 -15.93
CA THR A 74 -5.86 -9.31 -15.02
C THR A 74 -5.06 -10.62 -15.01
N PHE A 75 -5.20 -11.39 -13.95
CA PHE A 75 -4.61 -12.73 -13.83
C PHE A 75 -5.62 -13.69 -13.20
N PRO A 76 -5.86 -14.89 -13.78
CA PRO A 76 -6.88 -15.79 -13.26
C PRO A 76 -6.66 -16.18 -11.80
N VAL A 77 -7.71 -16.06 -10.98
CA VAL A 77 -7.63 -16.34 -9.54
C VAL A 77 -7.25 -17.80 -9.27
N ALA A 78 -7.87 -18.74 -9.98
CA ALA A 78 -7.59 -20.18 -9.84
C ALA A 78 -6.12 -20.51 -10.17
N VAL A 79 -5.58 -19.92 -11.23
CA VAL A 79 -4.16 -20.10 -11.61
C VAL A 79 -3.23 -19.53 -10.53
N SER A 80 -3.57 -18.37 -9.96
CA SER A 80 -2.82 -17.82 -8.82
C SER A 80 -2.80 -18.80 -7.64
N VAL A 81 -3.95 -19.36 -7.26
CA VAL A 81 -4.03 -20.34 -6.16
C VAL A 81 -3.21 -21.60 -6.45
N ILE A 82 -3.27 -22.14 -7.66
CA ILE A 82 -2.46 -23.31 -8.05
C ILE A 82 -0.96 -23.00 -7.98
N LEU A 83 -0.54 -21.83 -8.50
CA LEU A 83 0.85 -21.39 -8.44
C LEU A 83 1.34 -21.18 -7.01
N TYR A 84 0.46 -20.92 -6.05
CA TYR A 84 0.84 -20.78 -4.65
C TYR A 84 1.38 -22.10 -4.12
N PHE A 85 0.66 -23.19 -4.36
CA PHE A 85 1.07 -24.53 -3.96
C PHE A 85 2.30 -24.99 -4.72
N LEU A 86 2.36 -24.77 -6.04
CA LEU A 86 3.49 -25.20 -6.88
C LEU A 86 4.81 -24.52 -6.51
N THR A 87 4.76 -23.26 -6.06
CA THR A 87 5.96 -22.46 -5.78
C THR A 87 6.20 -22.19 -4.30
N LEU A 88 5.39 -22.81 -3.42
CA LEU A 88 5.41 -22.57 -1.97
C LEU A 88 5.36 -21.07 -1.62
N GLY A 89 4.55 -20.31 -2.37
CA GLY A 89 4.37 -18.87 -2.17
C GLY A 89 5.44 -17.94 -2.74
N ILE A 90 6.57 -18.45 -3.26
CA ILE A 90 7.65 -17.59 -3.81
C ILE A 90 7.14 -16.76 -5.00
N PHE A 91 6.34 -17.36 -5.89
CA PHE A 91 5.74 -16.63 -7.01
C PHE A 91 4.93 -15.42 -6.52
N HIS A 92 4.13 -15.59 -5.47
CA HIS A 92 3.23 -14.56 -4.96
C HIS A 92 3.98 -13.39 -4.35
N LEU A 93 5.11 -13.66 -3.70
CA LEU A 93 5.99 -12.63 -3.15
C LEU A 93 6.49 -11.70 -4.25
N ILE A 94 6.98 -12.28 -5.35
CA ILE A 94 7.51 -11.51 -6.49
C ILE A 94 6.35 -10.83 -7.23
N TYR A 95 5.34 -11.60 -7.60
CA TYR A 95 4.21 -11.13 -8.41
C TYR A 95 3.43 -10.01 -7.72
N PHE A 96 3.00 -10.20 -6.47
CA PHE A 96 2.33 -9.13 -5.73
C PHE A 96 3.29 -8.02 -5.30
N GLY A 97 4.58 -8.31 -5.14
CA GLY A 97 5.63 -7.28 -4.96
C GLY A 97 5.68 -6.30 -6.12
N ILE A 98 5.56 -6.80 -7.35
CA ILE A 98 5.46 -5.97 -8.56
C ILE A 98 4.16 -5.17 -8.54
N LYS A 99 3.00 -5.82 -8.30
CA LYS A 99 1.70 -5.14 -8.22
C LYS A 99 1.66 -4.05 -7.14
N HIS A 100 2.31 -4.28 -6.00
CA HIS A 100 2.43 -3.30 -4.93
C HIS A 100 3.12 -2.00 -5.38
N GLY A 101 4.13 -2.10 -6.26
CA GLY A 101 4.80 -0.92 -6.83
C GLY A 101 4.03 -0.24 -7.97
N GLN A 102 3.06 -0.93 -8.57
CA GLN A 102 2.16 -0.38 -9.59
C GLN A 102 0.99 0.41 -8.97
N LEU A 103 0.68 0.19 -7.70
CA LEU A 103 -0.27 0.98 -6.93
C LEU A 103 0.33 2.34 -6.53
N PRO A 104 -0.48 3.41 -6.45
CA PRO A 104 0.00 4.73 -6.05
C PRO A 104 0.53 4.72 -4.61
N LYS A 105 1.64 5.43 -4.41
CA LYS A 105 2.22 5.66 -3.09
C LYS A 105 1.65 6.96 -2.54
N ILE A 106 0.90 6.87 -1.45
CA ILE A 106 0.16 8.01 -0.90
C ILE A 106 0.80 8.52 0.38
N LYS A 107 1.20 7.60 1.27
CA LYS A 107 1.92 7.94 2.49
C LYS A 107 3.39 8.18 2.19
N SER A 108 4.04 9.03 2.97
CA SER A 108 5.49 9.27 2.87
C SER A 108 6.31 8.00 3.12
N ASN A 109 5.82 7.12 4.00
CA ASN A 109 6.46 5.86 4.35
C ASN A 109 6.07 4.68 3.44
N ASP A 110 5.34 4.92 2.35
CA ASP A 110 4.96 3.90 1.39
C ASP A 110 6.17 3.40 0.58
N PHE A 111 6.39 2.08 0.57
CA PHE A 111 7.49 1.47 -0.20
C PHE A 111 7.04 1.00 -1.59
N GLY A 112 8.02 0.78 -2.48
CA GLY A 112 7.82 0.22 -3.82
C GLY A 112 8.30 -1.23 -3.94
N THR A 113 8.30 -1.75 -5.16
CA THR A 113 8.62 -3.16 -5.48
C THR A 113 9.96 -3.64 -4.92
N GLY A 114 11.05 -2.89 -5.12
CA GLY A 114 12.38 -3.33 -4.67
C GLY A 114 12.47 -3.56 -3.16
N LYS A 115 11.93 -2.64 -2.36
CA LYS A 115 11.87 -2.80 -0.89
C LYS A 115 10.89 -3.89 -0.47
N ALA A 116 9.75 -4.00 -1.14
CA ALA A 116 8.74 -5.02 -0.87
C ALA A 116 9.28 -6.45 -1.04
N ILE A 117 10.05 -6.69 -2.11
CA ILE A 117 10.61 -8.00 -2.44
C ILE A 117 11.93 -8.23 -1.69
N GLY A 118 12.87 -7.28 -1.79
CA GLY A 118 14.24 -7.48 -1.28
C GLY A 118 14.29 -7.74 0.22
N PHE A 119 13.49 -7.04 1.01
CA PHE A 119 13.50 -7.21 2.47
C PHE A 119 12.84 -8.50 2.96
N MET A 120 12.11 -9.21 2.10
CA MET A 120 11.59 -10.54 2.42
C MET A 120 12.66 -11.62 2.41
N PHE A 121 13.76 -11.40 1.70
CA PHE A 121 14.87 -12.36 1.60
C PHE A 121 15.94 -12.16 2.67
N ILE A 122 15.81 -11.14 3.52
CA ILE A 122 16.73 -10.91 4.63
C ILE A 122 16.27 -11.75 5.83
N PRO A 123 17.08 -12.72 6.31
CA PRO A 123 16.73 -13.52 7.47
C PRO A 123 16.42 -12.66 8.70
N PHE A 124 15.45 -13.08 9.52
CA PHE A 124 14.92 -12.39 10.69
C PHE A 124 14.19 -11.07 10.41
N PHE A 125 14.66 -10.28 9.46
CA PHE A 125 13.98 -9.07 9.02
C PHE A 125 12.72 -9.38 8.22
N ASN A 126 12.70 -10.54 7.53
CA ASN A 126 11.53 -11.05 6.82
C ASN A 126 10.29 -11.16 7.70
N PHE A 127 10.42 -11.47 8.99
CA PHE A 127 9.29 -11.60 9.92
C PHE A 127 8.46 -10.31 10.00
N TYR A 128 9.15 -9.18 10.22
CA TYR A 128 8.52 -7.87 10.22
C TYR A 128 7.98 -7.49 8.83
N TRP A 129 8.75 -7.78 7.79
CA TRP A 129 8.37 -7.42 6.42
C TRP A 129 7.19 -8.20 5.86
N GLN A 130 6.99 -9.44 6.32
CA GLN A 130 5.81 -10.23 5.99
C GLN A 130 4.55 -9.45 6.37
N PHE A 131 4.44 -8.98 7.62
CA PHE A 131 3.30 -8.16 8.04
C PHE A 131 3.18 -6.87 7.25
N MET A 132 4.28 -6.11 7.15
CA MET A 132 4.27 -4.80 6.50
C MET A 132 3.85 -4.88 5.05
N PHE A 133 4.33 -5.87 4.31
CA PHE A 133 4.01 -6.06 2.91
C PHE A 133 2.55 -6.43 2.68
N TRP A 134 2.08 -7.52 3.29
CA TRP A 134 0.74 -8.03 3.02
C TRP A 134 -0.36 -7.08 3.51
N VAL A 135 -0.18 -6.50 4.70
CA VAL A 135 -1.15 -5.52 5.25
C VAL A 135 -1.17 -4.25 4.42
N ARG A 136 -0.02 -3.71 3.99
CA ARG A 136 -0.01 -2.50 3.15
C ARG A 136 -0.53 -2.73 1.75
N LEU A 137 -0.25 -3.89 1.16
CA LEU A 137 -0.81 -4.26 -0.14
C LEU A 137 -2.33 -4.23 -0.10
N ALA A 138 -2.93 -4.90 0.88
CA ALA A 138 -4.38 -4.94 1.03
C ALA A 138 -4.98 -3.56 1.35
N ASN A 139 -4.35 -2.79 2.22
CA ASN A 139 -4.75 -1.41 2.50
C ASN A 139 -4.80 -0.55 1.23
N ARG A 140 -3.79 -0.67 0.35
CA ARG A 140 -3.76 0.08 -0.92
C ARG A 140 -4.83 -0.38 -1.89
N ILE A 141 -5.02 -1.70 -2.04
CA ILE A 141 -6.08 -2.25 -2.90
C ILE A 141 -7.46 -1.82 -2.38
N ASN A 142 -7.73 -1.99 -1.08
CA ASN A 142 -8.98 -1.57 -0.46
C ASN A 142 -9.23 -0.07 -0.61
N LEU A 143 -8.19 0.77 -0.49
CA LEU A 143 -8.32 2.19 -0.77
C LEU A 143 -8.71 2.46 -2.22
N GLN A 144 -8.13 1.74 -3.19
CA GLN A 144 -8.54 1.88 -4.60
C GLN A 144 -10.03 1.59 -4.81
N HIS A 145 -10.55 0.56 -4.15
CA HIS A 145 -12.00 0.24 -4.18
C HIS A 145 -12.84 1.33 -3.51
N ARG A 146 -12.44 1.79 -2.32
CA ARG A 146 -13.15 2.85 -1.60
C ARG A 146 -13.16 4.18 -2.35
N LEU A 147 -12.07 4.56 -3.01
CA LEU A 147 -12.00 5.76 -3.85
C LEU A 147 -13.01 5.71 -5.01
N ARG A 148 -13.46 4.53 -5.40
CA ARG A 148 -14.45 4.27 -6.45
C ARG A 148 -15.85 3.99 -5.90
N GLY A 149 -16.07 4.18 -4.59
CA GLY A 149 -17.36 3.98 -3.94
C GLY A 149 -17.75 2.52 -3.75
N ARG A 150 -16.78 1.60 -3.76
CA ARG A 150 -17.02 0.16 -3.53
C ARG A 150 -16.56 -0.27 -2.15
N GLU A 151 -17.16 -1.35 -1.68
CA GLU A 151 -16.73 -2.01 -0.44
C GLU A 151 -15.32 -2.60 -0.61
N PRO A 152 -14.49 -2.56 0.45
CA PRO A 152 -13.15 -3.14 0.42
C PRO A 152 -13.23 -4.66 0.26
N PRO A 153 -12.72 -5.25 -0.83
CA PRO A 153 -12.89 -6.68 -1.09
C PRO A 153 -12.02 -7.56 -0.19
N ILE A 154 -10.97 -7.00 0.43
CA ILE A 154 -9.99 -7.79 1.19
C ILE A 154 -10.22 -7.56 2.69
N PRO A 155 -10.67 -8.56 3.46
CA PRO A 155 -10.81 -8.43 4.90
C PRO A 155 -9.43 -8.38 5.57
N LYS A 156 -9.11 -7.27 6.25
CA LYS A 156 -7.80 -7.08 6.91
C LYS A 156 -7.52 -8.12 8.00
N VAL A 157 -8.56 -8.53 8.72
CA VAL A 157 -8.49 -9.56 9.76
C VAL A 157 -7.99 -10.88 9.19
N LEU A 158 -8.46 -11.28 8.00
CA LEU A 158 -8.01 -12.52 7.34
C LEU A 158 -6.49 -12.49 7.10
N ILE A 159 -5.96 -11.35 6.64
CA ILE A 159 -4.52 -11.20 6.40
C ILE A 159 -3.75 -11.33 7.71
N ILE A 160 -4.13 -10.56 8.73
CA ILE A 160 -3.45 -10.56 10.02
C ILE A 160 -3.47 -11.97 10.64
N VAL A 161 -4.62 -12.65 10.64
CA VAL A 161 -4.75 -14.02 11.14
C VAL A 161 -3.88 -14.99 10.34
N THR A 162 -3.92 -14.93 9.00
CA THR A 162 -3.08 -15.78 8.14
C THR A 162 -1.60 -15.61 8.44
N LEU A 163 -1.15 -14.37 8.66
CA LEU A 163 0.24 -14.05 8.99
C LEU A 163 0.64 -14.56 10.37
N ILE A 164 -0.17 -14.31 11.40
CA ILE A 164 0.11 -14.76 12.78
C ILE A 164 0.21 -16.29 12.83
N LEU A 165 -0.76 -16.99 12.24
CA LEU A 165 -0.78 -18.46 12.23
C LEU A 165 0.39 -19.05 11.43
N GLY A 166 0.93 -18.31 10.45
CA GLY A 166 2.10 -18.74 9.68
C GLY A 166 3.41 -18.77 10.48
N PHE A 167 3.47 -18.10 11.63
CA PHE A 167 4.64 -18.10 12.50
C PHE A 167 4.59 -19.15 13.61
N ILE A 168 3.47 -19.83 13.80
CA ILE A 168 3.31 -20.88 14.81
C ILE A 168 3.47 -22.24 14.12
N PRO A 169 4.61 -22.94 14.27
CA PRO A 169 4.88 -24.17 13.50
C PRO A 169 3.81 -25.24 13.65
N VAL A 170 3.24 -25.37 14.87
CA VAL A 170 2.19 -26.35 15.19
C VAL A 170 0.87 -26.05 14.45
N VAL A 171 0.58 -24.76 14.20
CA VAL A 171 -0.66 -24.31 13.55
C VAL A 171 -0.43 -23.96 12.08
N ALA A 172 0.79 -24.12 11.57
CA ALA A 172 1.16 -23.77 10.20
C ALA A 172 0.31 -24.53 9.16
N TYR A 173 -0.24 -25.71 9.49
CA TYR A 173 -1.20 -26.42 8.64
C TYR A 173 -2.43 -25.59 8.29
N ALA A 174 -2.93 -24.75 9.20
CA ALA A 174 -4.04 -23.85 8.93
C ALA A 174 -3.70 -22.83 7.83
N THR A 175 -2.42 -22.46 7.69
CA THR A 175 -2.00 -21.51 6.63
C THR A 175 -2.05 -22.11 5.23
N PHE A 176 -1.95 -23.43 5.08
CA PHE A 176 -2.18 -24.10 3.78
C PHE A 176 -3.61 -23.89 3.26
N VAL A 177 -4.56 -23.60 4.14
CA VAL A 177 -5.96 -23.28 3.78
C VAL A 177 -6.17 -21.77 3.72
N LEU A 178 -5.71 -21.01 4.72
CA LEU A 178 -5.98 -19.58 4.80
C LEU A 178 -5.19 -18.75 3.79
N ALA A 179 -3.94 -19.11 3.49
CA ALA A 179 -3.10 -18.40 2.53
C ALA A 179 -3.67 -18.39 1.10
N PRO A 180 -4.11 -19.50 0.50
CA PRO A 180 -4.73 -19.47 -0.83
C PRO A 180 -6.05 -18.69 -0.84
N ILE A 181 -6.83 -18.72 0.24
CA ILE A 181 -8.05 -17.88 0.37
C ILE A 181 -7.65 -16.40 0.36
N MET A 182 -6.67 -16.00 1.18
CA MET A 182 -6.14 -14.63 1.21
C MET A 182 -5.65 -14.18 -0.17
N ILE A 183 -4.88 -15.03 -0.86
CA ILE A 183 -4.38 -14.79 -2.22
C ILE A 183 -5.56 -14.62 -3.20
N GLY A 184 -6.59 -15.45 -3.07
CA GLY A 184 -7.80 -15.36 -3.88
C GLY A 184 -8.48 -14.00 -3.74
N PHE A 185 -8.67 -13.50 -2.51
CA PHE A 185 -9.22 -12.17 -2.26
C PHE A 185 -8.35 -11.05 -2.85
N ILE A 186 -7.03 -11.12 -2.65
CA ILE A 186 -6.10 -10.11 -3.19
C ILE A 186 -6.14 -10.10 -4.73
N GLN A 187 -6.06 -11.26 -5.37
CA GLN A 187 -6.07 -11.37 -6.83
C GLN A 187 -7.42 -10.98 -7.42
N HIS A 188 -8.53 -11.35 -6.77
CA HIS A 188 -9.87 -10.90 -7.15
C HIS A 188 -9.96 -9.37 -7.08
N GLY A 189 -9.53 -8.78 -5.95
CA GLY A 189 -9.51 -7.34 -5.76
C GLY A 189 -8.69 -6.60 -6.81
N ILE A 190 -7.52 -7.14 -7.20
CA ILE A 190 -6.68 -6.58 -8.29
C ILE A 190 -7.38 -6.70 -9.64
N ASN A 191 -7.97 -7.86 -9.96
CA ASN A 191 -8.65 -8.07 -11.25
C ASN A 191 -9.80 -7.10 -11.45
N THR A 192 -10.58 -6.86 -10.41
CA THR A 192 -11.70 -5.90 -10.45
C THR A 192 -11.21 -4.48 -10.75
N LEU A 193 -10.04 -4.08 -10.21
CA LEU A 193 -9.45 -2.76 -10.52
C LEU A 193 -9.00 -2.63 -11.98
N VAL A 194 -8.46 -3.70 -12.56
CA VAL A 194 -8.00 -3.67 -13.96
C VAL A 194 -9.18 -3.55 -14.92
N LYS A 195 -10.26 -4.32 -14.70
CA LYS A 195 -11.46 -4.31 -15.55
C LYS A 195 -12.18 -2.96 -15.63
N GLU A 196 -11.90 -2.04 -14.72
CA GLU A 196 -12.50 -0.70 -14.70
C GLU A 196 -11.66 0.36 -15.42
N GLN A 197 -10.43 0.02 -15.81
CA GLN A 197 -9.62 0.88 -16.65
C GLN A 197 -9.95 0.71 -18.14
N GLU A 198 -10.60 -0.41 -18.49
CA GLU A 198 -11.13 -0.72 -19.83
C GLU A 198 -12.48 -0.04 -20.05
#